data_AF-A0A5P2AKP8-F1
#
_entry.id   AF-A0A5P2AKP8-F1
#
_cell.length_a   1.000
_cell.length_b   1.000
_cell.length_c   1.000
_cell.angle_alpha   90.00
_cell.angle_beta   90.00
_cell.angle_gamma   90.00
#
_symmetry.space_group_name_H-M   'P 1'
#
loop_
_entity.id
_entity.type
_entity.pdbx_description
1 polymer ?
#
loop_
_entity_poly.entity_id
_entity_poly.type
_entity_poly.pdbx_seq_one_letter_code
_entity_poly.pdbx_strand_id
1 'polypeptide(L)'
;MNDATGIPTPDKSDETFWTTFTTLVEPPWNEPTTDDSFTMDERVHDAVRALAERISTRSLAYRAADKAFDPVLMAAPDVQLALLRALYEAKQSVDRLAESAATVAGRSGANYAQLGAAWGGIKRQSARLKWPHAVVRKSAGEPIPLHYAGGTAVVHHDADADAWWYTATAADRQDKESEAVHSTYAEAIAAATEFLLAHALPDRQSPA
;
A
#
# COMPACT_ATOMS: atom_id res chain seq x y z
N MET A 1 11.85 22.29 20.73
CA MET A 1 12.90 23.01 19.98
C MET A 1 13.22 22.13 18.80
N ASN A 2 12.52 22.36 17.67
CA ASN A 2 12.56 21.50 16.49
C ASN A 2 13.90 21.67 15.77
N ASP A 3 14.85 20.79 16.05
CA ASP A 3 15.94 20.51 15.10
C ASP A 3 15.36 19.68 13.95
N ALA A 4 14.46 20.29 13.16
CA ALA A 4 14.23 19.86 11.79
C ALA A 4 15.45 20.31 10.97
N THR A 5 16.59 19.68 11.26
CA THR A 5 17.76 19.73 10.37
C THR A 5 17.28 19.27 9.01
N GLY A 6 17.40 20.16 8.02
CA GLY A 6 16.65 20.12 6.77
C GLY A 6 16.71 18.75 6.10
N ILE A 7 15.58 18.03 6.12
CA ILE A 7 15.40 16.83 5.33
C ILE A 7 15.67 17.22 3.87
N PRO A 8 16.61 16.55 3.19
CA PRO A 8 16.91 16.86 1.78
C PRO A 8 15.64 16.73 0.92
N THR A 9 15.36 17.77 0.15
CA THR A 9 14.19 17.86 -0.75
C THR A 9 14.68 18.15 -2.18
N PRO A 10 15.37 17.18 -2.82
CA PRO A 10 15.95 17.38 -4.15
C PRO A 10 14.84 17.56 -5.20
N ASP A 11 15.11 18.40 -6.20
CA ASP A 11 14.26 18.49 -7.40
C ASP A 11 14.55 17.29 -8.32
N LYS A 12 13.55 16.82 -9.07
CA LYS A 12 13.71 15.71 -10.03
C LYS A 12 14.77 16.00 -11.10
N SER A 13 15.04 17.27 -11.39
CA SER A 13 16.07 17.70 -12.34
C SER A 13 17.49 17.71 -11.74
N ASP A 14 17.65 17.52 -10.43
CA ASP A 14 18.96 17.49 -9.79
C ASP A 14 19.75 16.23 -10.17
N GLU A 15 21.02 16.38 -10.52
CA GLU A 15 21.91 15.23 -10.84
C GLU A 15 21.99 14.24 -9.68
N THR A 16 21.90 14.72 -8.44
CA THR A 16 21.93 13.90 -7.24
C THR A 16 20.56 13.42 -6.78
N PHE A 17 19.48 13.71 -7.52
CA PHE A 17 18.10 13.40 -7.13
C PHE A 17 17.96 11.96 -6.64
N TRP A 18 18.36 10.98 -7.45
CA TRP A 18 18.21 9.56 -7.11
C TRP A 18 19.04 9.15 -5.90
N THR A 19 20.26 9.65 -5.78
CA THR A 19 21.13 9.39 -4.61
C THR A 19 20.51 9.94 -3.33
N THR A 20 19.99 11.17 -3.39
CA THR A 20 19.36 11.82 -2.24
C THR A 20 18.01 11.20 -1.91
N PHE A 21 17.17 10.92 -2.91
CA PHE A 21 15.84 10.32 -2.78
C PHE A 21 15.88 8.90 -2.18
N THR A 22 16.87 8.10 -2.54
CA THR A 22 17.00 6.71 -2.04
C THR A 22 17.67 6.59 -0.68
N THR A 23 18.24 7.68 -0.17
CA THR A 23 18.87 7.69 1.15
C THR A 23 17.79 7.72 2.24
N LEU A 24 17.80 6.72 3.12
CA LEU A 24 16.88 6.67 4.27
C LEU A 24 17.10 7.85 5.22
N VAL A 25 16.01 8.54 5.57
CA VAL A 25 15.99 9.64 6.54
C VAL A 25 15.54 9.14 7.91
N GLU A 26 16.13 9.68 8.98
CA GLU A 26 15.80 9.35 10.37
C GLU A 26 15.33 10.62 11.12
N PRO A 27 14.19 10.59 11.84
CA PRO A 27 13.26 9.46 11.93
C PRO A 27 12.47 9.26 10.63
N PRO A 28 12.17 8.01 10.21
CA PRO A 28 11.51 7.74 8.95
C PRO A 28 9.99 8.00 8.97
N TRP A 29 9.43 8.31 10.14
CA TRP A 29 8.07 8.80 10.31
C TRP A 29 7.95 9.73 11.52
N ASN A 30 6.90 10.55 11.53
CA ASN A 30 6.39 11.17 12.75
C ASN A 30 5.23 10.33 13.26
N GLU A 31 5.04 10.27 14.58
CA GLU A 31 3.93 9.52 15.15
C GLU A 31 2.59 10.12 14.70
N PRO A 32 1.62 9.31 14.21
CA PRO A 32 0.29 9.79 13.86
C PRO A 32 -0.36 10.50 15.03
N THR A 33 -1.02 11.63 14.75
CA THR A 33 -1.83 12.31 15.75
C THR A 33 -3.12 11.53 16.01
N THR A 34 -3.86 11.91 17.05
CA THR A 34 -5.19 11.37 17.31
C THR A 34 -6.15 11.63 16.14
N ASP A 35 -6.02 12.79 15.48
CA ASP A 35 -6.86 13.18 14.34
C ASP A 35 -6.56 12.33 13.09
N ASP A 36 -5.27 12.05 12.84
CA ASP A 36 -4.85 11.13 11.77
C ASP A 36 -5.43 9.72 11.99
N SER A 37 -5.40 9.24 13.23
CA SER A 37 -5.92 7.93 13.60
C SER A 37 -7.45 7.87 13.44
N PHE A 38 -8.16 8.91 13.89
CA PHE A 38 -9.61 9.00 13.76
C PHE A 38 -10.05 9.05 12.29
N THR A 39 -9.37 9.87 11.47
CA THR A 39 -9.63 9.95 10.03
C THR A 39 -9.38 8.61 9.34
N MET A 40 -8.34 7.87 9.76
CA MET A 40 -8.07 6.53 9.24
C MET A 40 -9.18 5.54 9.62
N ASP A 41 -9.64 5.55 10.87
CA ASP A 41 -10.71 4.68 11.35
C ASP A 41 -12.01 4.90 10.57
N GLU A 42 -12.39 6.15 10.30
CA GLU A 42 -13.58 6.47 9.50
C GLU A 42 -13.47 5.92 8.07
N ARG A 43 -12.32 6.11 7.40
CA ARG A 43 -12.09 5.59 6.04
C ARG A 43 -12.13 4.07 5.99
N VAL A 44 -11.52 3.40 6.97
CA VAL A 44 -11.56 1.94 7.08
C VAL A 44 -13.01 1.48 7.31
N HIS A 45 -13.73 2.14 8.21
CA HIS A 45 -15.11 1.80 8.52
C HIS A 45 -16.04 1.95 7.31
N ASP A 46 -15.89 3.02 6.53
CA ASP A 46 -16.68 3.22 5.31
C ASP A 46 -16.39 2.16 4.24
N ALA A 47 -15.11 1.82 4.02
CA ALA A 47 -14.73 0.77 3.08
C ALA A 47 -15.27 -0.61 3.51
N VAL A 48 -15.20 -0.92 4.81
CA VAL A 48 -15.72 -2.15 5.40
C VAL A 48 -17.24 -2.20 5.31
N ARG A 49 -17.95 -1.10 5.60
CA ARG A 49 -19.40 -0.99 5.47
C ARG A 49 -19.85 -1.24 4.04
N ALA A 50 -19.17 -0.62 3.06
CA ALA A 50 -19.47 -0.81 1.64
C ALA A 50 -19.30 -2.28 1.22
N LEU A 51 -18.28 -2.98 1.72
CA LEU A 51 -18.13 -4.43 1.48
C LEU A 51 -19.23 -5.23 2.17
N ALA A 52 -19.58 -4.90 3.42
CA ALA A 52 -20.62 -5.57 4.18
C ALA A 52 -21.99 -5.50 3.48
N GLU A 53 -22.38 -4.33 2.98
CA GLU A 53 -23.62 -4.15 2.19
C GLU A 53 -23.58 -4.96 0.89
N ARG A 54 -22.42 -5.09 0.25
CA ARG A 54 -22.26 -5.91 -0.97
C ARG A 54 -22.43 -7.40 -0.71
N ILE A 55 -21.95 -7.91 0.43
CA ILE A 55 -21.96 -9.35 0.76
C ILE A 55 -23.14 -9.76 1.65
N SER A 56 -23.88 -8.81 2.21
CA SER A 56 -25.02 -9.08 3.06
C SER A 56 -26.17 -9.71 2.28
N THR A 57 -26.58 -10.92 2.69
CA THR A 57 -27.74 -11.61 2.11
C THR A 57 -29.01 -10.76 2.17
N ARG A 58 -29.25 -10.04 3.27
CA ARG A 58 -30.39 -9.14 3.41
C ARG A 58 -30.30 -7.95 2.46
N SER A 59 -29.14 -7.31 2.37
CA SER A 59 -28.94 -6.19 1.43
C SER A 59 -29.16 -6.63 -0.02
N LEU A 60 -28.66 -7.81 -0.38
CA LEU A 60 -28.89 -8.42 -1.68
C LEU A 60 -30.38 -8.73 -1.93
N ALA A 61 -31.10 -9.24 -0.93
CA ALA A 61 -32.54 -9.51 -1.05
C ALA A 61 -33.37 -8.23 -1.24
N TYR A 62 -33.03 -7.14 -0.53
CA TYR A 62 -33.68 -5.84 -0.71
C TYR A 62 -33.41 -5.29 -2.12
N ARG A 63 -32.17 -5.34 -2.59
CA ARG A 63 -31.81 -4.94 -3.96
C ARG A 63 -32.54 -5.76 -5.02
N ALA A 64 -32.62 -7.09 -4.84
CA ALA A 64 -33.33 -7.98 -5.76
C ALA A 64 -34.84 -7.71 -5.81
N ALA A 65 -35.41 -7.17 -4.73
CA ALA A 65 -36.81 -6.77 -4.64
C ALA A 65 -37.05 -5.29 -5.02
N ASP A 66 -36.04 -4.59 -5.55
CA ASP A 66 -36.08 -3.15 -5.86
C ASP A 66 -36.54 -2.28 -4.67
N LYS A 67 -36.13 -2.67 -3.45
CA LYS A 67 -36.42 -1.94 -2.22
C LYS A 67 -35.19 -1.17 -1.76
N ALA A 68 -35.40 0.08 -1.36
CA ALA A 68 -34.38 0.87 -0.68
C ALA A 68 -33.93 0.14 0.60
N PHE A 69 -32.62 0.10 0.81
CA PHE A 69 -32.05 -0.45 2.03
C PHE A 69 -32.08 0.62 3.13
N ASP A 70 -33.04 0.51 4.04
CA ASP A 70 -33.19 1.45 5.17
C ASP A 70 -31.96 1.35 6.09
N PRO A 71 -31.32 2.47 6.47
CA PRO A 71 -30.19 2.48 7.40
C PRO A 71 -30.43 1.74 8.70
N VAL A 72 -31.67 1.65 9.19
CA VAL A 72 -32.01 0.88 10.40
C VAL A 72 -31.67 -0.60 10.25
N LEU A 73 -31.69 -1.14 9.02
CA LEU A 73 -31.35 -2.53 8.73
C LEU A 73 -29.87 -2.82 8.98
N MET A 74 -29.01 -1.80 9.06
CA MET A 74 -27.62 -1.99 9.45
C MET A 74 -27.50 -2.58 10.85
N ALA A 75 -28.45 -2.32 11.75
CA ALA A 75 -28.48 -2.92 13.08
C ALA A 75 -28.94 -4.39 13.09
N ALA A 76 -29.38 -4.96 11.96
CA ALA A 76 -29.83 -6.34 11.90
C ALA A 76 -28.67 -7.32 12.17
N PRO A 77 -28.88 -8.41 12.94
CA PRO A 77 -27.81 -9.35 13.30
C PRO A 77 -27.04 -9.91 12.09
N ASP A 78 -27.73 -10.26 11.01
CA ASP A 78 -27.11 -10.79 9.79
C ASP A 78 -26.29 -9.75 9.02
N VAL A 79 -26.64 -8.46 9.13
CA VAL A 79 -25.85 -7.36 8.54
C VAL A 79 -24.61 -7.10 9.40
N GLN A 80 -24.72 -7.18 10.73
CA GLN A 80 -23.57 -7.10 11.64
C GLN A 80 -22.59 -8.28 11.46
N LEU A 81 -23.09 -9.49 11.17
CA LEU A 81 -22.24 -10.62 10.80
C LEU A 81 -21.53 -10.41 9.44
N ALA A 82 -22.22 -9.81 8.46
CA ALA A 82 -21.59 -9.41 7.20
C ALA A 82 -20.50 -8.34 7.42
N LEU A 83 -20.74 -7.39 8.32
CA LEU A 83 -19.74 -6.38 8.73
C LEU A 83 -18.50 -7.03 9.36
N LEU A 84 -18.70 -7.99 10.27
CA LEU A 84 -17.59 -8.74 10.86
C LEU A 84 -16.80 -9.53 9.81
N ARG A 85 -17.48 -10.12 8.82
CA ARG A 85 -16.79 -10.79 7.71
C ARG A 85 -16.00 -9.80 6.85
N ALA A 86 -16.55 -8.62 6.57
CA ALA A 86 -15.87 -7.57 5.84
C ALA A 86 -14.62 -7.06 6.58
N LEU A 87 -14.68 -6.92 7.92
CA LEU A 87 -13.51 -6.59 8.76
C LEU A 87 -12.40 -7.65 8.63
N TYR A 88 -12.77 -8.94 8.58
CA TYR A 88 -11.80 -10.01 8.36
C TYR A 88 -11.11 -9.91 6.99
N GLU A 89 -11.85 -9.56 5.93
CA GLU A 89 -11.26 -9.29 4.61
C GLU A 89 -10.33 -8.07 4.63
N ALA A 90 -10.71 -7.00 5.33
CA ALA A 90 -9.86 -5.82 5.52
C ALA A 90 -8.55 -6.18 6.24
N LYS A 91 -8.62 -6.98 7.31
CA LYS A 91 -7.43 -7.50 8.00
C LYS A 91 -6.49 -8.24 7.03
N GLN A 92 -7.01 -9.16 6.21
CA GLN A 92 -6.19 -9.88 5.24
C GLN A 92 -5.57 -8.94 4.19
N SER A 93 -6.30 -7.90 3.80
CA SER A 93 -5.78 -6.87 2.89
C SER A 93 -4.62 -6.10 3.52
N VAL A 94 -4.76 -5.69 4.78
CA VAL A 94 -3.69 -5.03 5.54
C VAL A 94 -2.45 -5.93 5.64
N ASP A 95 -2.62 -7.23 5.89
CA ASP A 95 -1.49 -8.17 5.95
C ASP A 95 -0.71 -8.23 4.61
N ARG A 96 -1.41 -8.26 3.45
CA ARG A 96 -0.78 -8.22 2.12
C ARG A 96 -0.08 -6.89 1.82
N LEU A 97 -0.72 -5.77 2.17
CA LEU A 97 -0.14 -4.43 1.99
C LEU A 97 1.12 -4.27 2.85
N ALA A 98 1.09 -4.77 4.08
CA ALA A 98 2.25 -4.74 4.98
C ALA A 98 3.42 -5.58 4.44
N GLU A 99 3.16 -6.73 3.82
CA GLU A 99 4.19 -7.54 3.17
C GLU A 99 4.84 -6.82 1.98
N SER A 100 4.04 -6.17 1.12
CA SER A 100 4.56 -5.38 0.00
C SER A 100 5.40 -4.19 0.49
N ALA A 101 4.89 -3.43 1.46
CA ALA A 101 5.59 -2.29 2.05
C ALA A 101 6.91 -2.72 2.73
N ALA A 102 6.90 -3.80 3.51
CA ALA A 102 8.11 -4.34 4.15
C ALA A 102 9.15 -4.79 3.12
N THR A 103 8.71 -5.42 2.03
CA THR A 103 9.59 -5.86 0.94
C THR A 103 10.23 -4.69 0.21
N VAL A 104 9.43 -3.67 -0.14
CA VAL A 104 9.94 -2.45 -0.78
C VAL A 104 10.93 -1.75 0.14
N ALA A 105 10.57 -1.50 1.40
CA ALA A 105 11.45 -0.84 2.36
C ALA A 105 12.74 -1.65 2.59
N GLY A 106 12.64 -2.97 2.77
CA GLY A 106 13.78 -3.84 3.01
C GLY A 106 14.75 -3.92 1.83
N ARG A 107 14.24 -3.96 0.59
CA ARG A 107 15.07 -3.94 -0.62
C ARG A 107 15.66 -2.55 -0.90
N SER A 108 15.03 -1.49 -0.40
CA SER A 108 15.56 -0.12 -0.42
C SER A 108 16.48 0.20 0.77
N GLY A 109 16.88 -0.81 1.57
CA GLY A 109 17.93 -0.66 2.59
C GLY A 109 17.46 -0.67 4.04
N ALA A 110 16.15 -0.70 4.32
CA ALA A 110 15.64 -0.85 5.68
C ALA A 110 16.02 -2.22 6.26
N ASN A 111 16.36 -2.25 7.55
CA ASN A 111 16.68 -3.49 8.24
C ASN A 111 15.49 -4.00 9.07
N TYR A 112 15.51 -5.27 9.49
CA TYR A 112 14.43 -5.87 10.28
C TYR A 112 14.10 -5.18 11.61
N ALA A 113 15.03 -4.42 12.20
CA ALA A 113 14.72 -3.64 13.39
C ALA A 113 13.87 -2.40 13.03
N GLN A 114 14.19 -1.71 11.92
CA GLN A 114 13.38 -0.60 11.40
C GLN A 114 12.00 -1.07 10.94
N LEU A 115 11.92 -2.20 10.22
CA LEU A 115 10.62 -2.78 9.84
C LEU A 115 9.76 -3.14 11.06
N GLY A 116 10.39 -3.70 12.10
CA GLY A 116 9.69 -4.01 13.35
C GLY A 116 9.23 -2.77 14.10
N ALA A 117 10.07 -1.72 14.14
CA ALA A 117 9.72 -0.45 14.75
C ALA A 117 8.52 0.21 14.07
N ALA A 118 8.50 0.25 12.73
CA ALA A 118 7.39 0.78 11.95
C ALA A 118 6.10 -0.03 12.09
N TRP A 119 6.21 -1.35 12.38
CA TRP A 119 5.06 -2.23 12.57
C TRP A 119 4.72 -2.45 14.04
N GLY A 120 4.26 -1.38 14.70
CA GLY A 120 3.80 -1.43 16.09
C GLY A 120 4.89 -1.82 17.10
N GLY A 121 6.16 -1.53 16.80
CA GLY A 121 7.26 -1.76 17.73
C GLY A 121 7.61 -3.23 17.98
N ILE A 122 7.31 -4.14 17.03
CA ILE A 122 7.68 -5.55 17.20
C ILE A 122 9.20 -5.76 17.16
N LYS A 123 9.67 -6.79 17.86
CA LYS A 123 11.10 -7.13 17.89
C LYS A 123 11.60 -7.57 16.52
N ARG A 124 12.89 -7.30 16.25
CA ARG A 124 13.60 -7.72 15.02
C ARG A 124 13.34 -9.17 14.60
N GLN A 125 13.36 -10.12 15.54
CA GLN A 125 13.14 -11.53 15.22
C GLN A 125 11.69 -11.80 14.80
N SER A 126 10.72 -11.14 15.42
CA SER A 126 9.32 -11.21 15.03
C SER A 126 9.10 -10.61 13.64
N ALA A 127 9.75 -9.48 13.34
CA ALA A 127 9.71 -8.87 12.00
C ALA A 127 10.32 -9.81 10.94
N ARG A 128 11.45 -10.46 11.24
CA ARG A 128 12.05 -11.45 10.33
C ARG A 128 11.17 -12.69 10.13
N LEU A 129 10.49 -13.16 11.17
CA LEU A 129 9.53 -14.27 11.03
C LEU A 129 8.31 -13.89 10.20
N LYS A 130 7.83 -12.64 10.35
CA LYS A 130 6.69 -12.14 9.58
C LYS A 130 7.05 -11.89 8.10
N TRP A 131 8.26 -11.40 7.82
CA TRP A 131 8.71 -11.07 6.46
C TRP A 131 10.12 -11.62 6.16
N PRO A 132 10.30 -12.94 6.08
CA PRO A 132 11.62 -13.57 5.98
C PRO A 132 12.44 -13.16 4.75
N HIS A 133 11.78 -12.65 3.71
CA HIS A 133 12.37 -12.28 2.42
C HIS A 133 12.40 -10.77 2.17
N ALA A 134 11.95 -9.95 3.12
CA ALA A 134 11.89 -8.49 2.93
C ALA A 134 13.27 -7.85 2.79
N VAL A 135 14.25 -8.31 3.59
CA VAL A 135 15.62 -7.78 3.57
C VAL A 135 16.54 -8.80 2.91
N VAL A 136 16.84 -8.60 1.63
CA VAL A 136 17.72 -9.48 0.85
C VAL A 136 19.16 -9.00 0.95
N ARG A 137 20.08 -9.93 1.26
CA ARG A 137 21.51 -9.70 1.05
C ARG A 137 21.82 -9.93 -0.44
N LYS A 138 21.60 -8.91 -1.27
CA LYS A 138 22.32 -8.75 -2.54
C LYS A 138 21.98 -9.68 -3.73
N SER A 139 20.72 -10.12 -3.90
CA SER A 139 20.29 -10.75 -5.16
C SER A 139 19.13 -9.98 -5.80
N ALA A 140 19.47 -9.13 -6.76
CA ALA A 140 18.56 -8.63 -7.79
C ALA A 140 18.18 -9.84 -8.68
N GLY A 141 16.89 -10.12 -8.84
CA GLY A 141 16.47 -11.21 -9.72
C GLY A 141 15.08 -11.76 -9.43
N GLU A 142 14.62 -11.70 -8.18
CA GLU A 142 13.24 -12.11 -7.88
C GLU A 142 12.28 -10.93 -8.12
N PRO A 143 11.20 -11.13 -8.91
CA PRO A 143 10.20 -10.08 -9.17
C PRO A 143 9.55 -9.59 -7.87
N ILE A 144 9.33 -8.28 -7.75
CA ILE A 144 8.82 -7.68 -6.51
C ILE A 144 7.44 -7.10 -6.72
N PRO A 145 6.40 -7.65 -6.07
CA PRO A 145 5.07 -7.08 -6.14
C PRO A 145 4.96 -5.80 -5.30
N LEU A 146 4.53 -4.74 -5.96
CA LEU A 146 4.11 -3.46 -5.39
C LEU A 146 2.59 -3.37 -5.50
N HIS A 147 1.91 -3.14 -4.38
CA HIS A 147 0.49 -2.80 -4.36
C HIS A 147 0.33 -1.31 -4.04
N TYR A 148 -0.25 -0.54 -4.95
CA TYR A 148 -0.42 0.90 -4.76
C TYR A 148 -1.61 1.46 -5.54
N ALA A 149 -2.31 2.44 -4.96
CA ALA A 149 -3.46 3.13 -5.57
C ALA A 149 -4.55 2.21 -6.16
N GLY A 150 -4.75 1.02 -5.56
CA GLY A 150 -5.71 0.02 -6.04
C GLY A 150 -5.24 -0.82 -7.22
N GLY A 151 -4.04 -0.58 -7.74
CA GLY A 151 -3.38 -1.41 -8.75
C GLY A 151 -2.19 -2.19 -8.20
N THR A 152 -1.53 -2.91 -9.11
CA THR A 152 -0.40 -3.77 -8.80
C THR A 152 0.71 -3.57 -9.83
N ALA A 153 1.96 -3.53 -9.40
CA ALA A 153 3.12 -3.56 -10.28
C ALA A 153 4.10 -4.66 -9.85
N VAL A 154 4.88 -5.17 -10.78
CA VAL A 154 5.97 -6.10 -10.52
C VAL A 154 7.22 -5.52 -11.15
N VAL A 155 8.27 -5.34 -10.34
CA VAL A 155 9.56 -4.82 -10.80
C VAL A 155 10.52 -5.99 -11.05
N HIS A 156 11.23 -5.91 -12.18
CA HIS A 156 12.13 -6.92 -12.71
C HIS A 156 13.54 -6.32 -12.92
N HIS A 157 14.57 -7.17 -12.80
CA HIS A 157 15.94 -6.84 -13.18
C HIS A 157 16.32 -7.64 -14.43
N ASP A 158 16.81 -6.93 -15.44
CA ASP A 158 17.48 -7.51 -16.60
C ASP A 158 18.98 -7.56 -16.29
N ALA A 159 19.51 -8.77 -16.10
CA ALA A 159 20.90 -8.99 -15.73
C ALA A 159 21.87 -8.72 -16.89
N ASP A 160 21.42 -8.81 -18.14
CA ASP A 160 22.27 -8.60 -19.32
C ASP A 160 22.45 -7.11 -19.60
N ALA A 161 21.38 -6.33 -19.44
CA ALA A 161 21.40 -4.87 -19.57
C ALA A 161 21.85 -4.13 -18.29
N ASP A 162 21.94 -4.86 -17.17
CA ASP A 162 22.07 -4.30 -15.81
C ASP A 162 21.06 -3.17 -15.55
N ALA A 163 19.81 -3.40 -15.95
CA ALA A 163 18.75 -2.41 -15.92
C ALA A 163 17.47 -2.98 -15.30
N TRP A 164 16.60 -2.08 -14.85
CA TRP A 164 15.34 -2.41 -14.20
C TRP A 164 14.15 -1.97 -15.05
N TRP A 165 13.08 -2.75 -14.98
CA TRP A 165 11.80 -2.48 -15.65
C TRP A 165 10.63 -2.96 -14.79
N TYR A 166 9.40 -2.61 -15.19
CA TYR A 166 8.21 -3.06 -14.49
C TYR A 166 7.08 -3.47 -15.44
N THR A 167 6.25 -4.38 -14.95
CA THR A 167 4.88 -4.59 -15.43
C THR A 167 3.91 -4.02 -14.40
N ALA A 168 2.78 -3.46 -14.83
CA ALA A 168 1.77 -2.93 -13.94
C ALA A 168 0.36 -3.09 -14.51
N THR A 169 -0.61 -3.33 -13.62
CA THR A 169 -2.04 -3.28 -13.88
C THR A 169 -2.65 -2.30 -12.90
N ALA A 170 -3.19 -1.19 -13.41
CA ALA A 170 -3.78 -0.14 -12.59
C ALA A 170 -5.23 -0.45 -12.17
N ALA A 171 -5.78 0.37 -11.27
CA ALA A 171 -7.14 0.19 -10.74
C ALA A 171 -8.24 0.34 -11.81
N ASP A 172 -7.99 1.14 -12.84
CA ASP A 172 -8.85 1.29 -14.03
C ASP A 172 -8.71 0.14 -15.06
N ARG A 173 -7.87 -0.85 -14.75
CA ARG A 173 -7.51 -2.01 -15.61
C ARG A 173 -6.64 -1.65 -16.82
N GLN A 174 -5.94 -0.53 -16.80
CA GLN A 174 -4.88 -0.27 -17.78
C GLN A 174 -3.61 -1.04 -17.40
N ASP A 175 -3.01 -1.67 -18.40
CA ASP A 175 -1.76 -2.39 -18.26
C ASP A 175 -0.60 -1.58 -18.84
N LYS A 176 0.57 -1.69 -18.22
CA LYS A 176 1.82 -1.10 -18.72
C LYS A 176 2.99 -2.04 -18.52
N GLU A 177 3.80 -2.14 -19.55
CA GLU A 177 5.13 -2.74 -19.50
C GLU A 177 6.14 -1.65 -19.85
N SER A 178 7.12 -1.42 -18.98
CA SER A 178 8.16 -0.42 -19.22
C SER A 178 9.34 -1.03 -19.98
N GLU A 179 10.10 -0.17 -20.65
CA GLU A 179 11.42 -0.56 -21.16
C GLU A 179 12.40 -0.80 -19.99
N ALA A 180 13.44 -1.60 -20.21
CA ALA A 180 14.55 -1.86 -19.28
C ALA A 180 15.57 -0.73 -19.31
N VAL A 181 15.15 0.43 -18.81
CA VAL A 181 15.94 1.68 -18.85
C VAL A 181 16.28 2.24 -17.47
N HIS A 182 15.71 1.69 -16.40
CA HIS A 182 15.95 2.23 -15.05
C HIS A 182 17.26 1.70 -14.49
N SER A 183 18.11 2.58 -14.00
CA SER A 183 19.45 2.20 -13.51
C SER A 183 19.40 1.55 -12.13
N THR A 184 18.32 1.81 -11.38
CA THR A 184 18.14 1.27 -10.04
C THR A 184 16.72 0.71 -9.83
N TYR A 185 16.61 -0.19 -8.86
CA TYR A 185 15.33 -0.68 -8.38
C TYR A 185 14.39 0.45 -7.92
N ALA A 186 14.93 1.48 -7.26
CA ALA A 186 14.16 2.60 -6.76
C ALA A 186 13.55 3.46 -7.87
N GLU A 187 14.30 3.66 -8.97
CA GLU A 187 13.79 4.32 -10.17
C GLU A 187 12.60 3.58 -10.77
N ALA A 188 12.72 2.26 -10.92
CA ALA A 188 11.65 1.44 -11.47
C ALA A 188 10.40 1.45 -10.57
N ILE A 189 10.55 1.39 -9.24
CA ILE A 189 9.42 1.55 -8.31
C ILE A 189 8.77 2.93 -8.47
N ALA A 190 9.56 4.00 -8.51
CA ALA A 190 9.02 5.35 -8.62
C ALA A 190 8.21 5.50 -9.91
N ALA A 191 8.73 5.03 -11.04
CA ALA A 191 8.03 5.04 -12.33
C ALA A 191 6.76 4.17 -12.33
N ALA A 192 6.80 3.00 -11.69
CA ALA A 192 5.61 2.16 -11.51
C ALA A 192 4.55 2.85 -10.63
N THR A 193 4.99 3.49 -9.56
CA THR A 193 4.11 4.22 -8.61
C THR A 193 3.43 5.40 -9.28
N GLU A 194 4.17 6.17 -10.09
CA GLU A 194 3.60 7.26 -10.89
C GLU A 194 2.52 6.77 -11.85
N PHE A 195 2.76 5.65 -12.53
CA PHE A 195 1.75 5.03 -13.39
C PHE A 195 0.51 4.61 -12.58
N LEU A 196 0.67 3.91 -11.46
CA LEU A 196 -0.45 3.47 -10.64
C LEU A 196 -1.27 4.65 -10.09
N LEU A 197 -0.62 5.76 -9.71
CA LEU A 197 -1.29 6.99 -9.26
C LEU A 197 -2.10 7.68 -10.37
N ALA A 198 -1.52 7.80 -11.57
CA ALA A 198 -2.20 8.42 -12.69
C ALA A 198 -3.48 7.68 -13.12
N HIS A 199 -3.57 6.39 -12.76
CA HIS A 199 -4.67 5.48 -13.09
C HIS A 199 -5.43 4.98 -11.84
N ALA A 200 -5.36 5.72 -10.75
CA ALA A 200 -6.18 5.47 -9.56
C ALA A 200 -7.66 5.70 -9.88
N LEU A 201 -8.55 4.87 -9.33
CA LEU A 201 -9.98 5.18 -9.39
C LEU A 201 -10.26 6.39 -8.50
N PRO A 202 -11.08 7.36 -8.94
CA PRO A 202 -11.43 8.50 -8.11
C PRO A 202 -12.08 8.00 -6.81
N ASP A 203 -11.75 8.66 -5.70
CA ASP A 203 -12.51 8.50 -4.46
C ASP A 203 -13.97 8.75 -4.83
N ARG A 204 -14.81 7.73 -4.64
CA ARG A 204 -16.24 7.87 -4.83
C ARG A 204 -16.72 8.78 -3.71
N GLN A 205 -16.66 10.09 -3.92
CA GLN A 205 -17.21 11.09 -3.01
C GLN A 205 -18.65 10.69 -2.72
N SER A 206 -18.95 10.44 -1.44
CA SER A 206 -20.33 10.34 -0.96
C SER A 206 -21.08 11.59 -1.40
N PRO A 207 -22.31 11.48 -1.93
CA PRO A 207 -23.09 12.67 -2.22
C PRO A 207 -23.34 13.43 -0.89
N ALA A 208 -23.21 14.75 -0.96
CA ALA A 208 -23.51 15.69 0.12
C ALA A 208 -24.96 15.60 0.60
#